data_AF-A0A660QJB5-F1
#
_entry.id   AF-A0A660QJB5-F1
#
_cell.length_a   1.000
_cell.length_b   1.000
_cell.length_c   1.000
_cell.angle_alpha   90.00
_cell.angle_beta   90.00
_cell.angle_gamma   90.00
#
_symmetry.space_group_name_H-M   'P 1'
#
loop_
_entity.id
_entity.type
_entity.pdbx_description
1 polymer ?
#
loop_
_entity_poly.entity_id
_entity_poly.type
_entity_poly.pdbx_seq_one_letter_code
_entity_poly.pdbx_strand_id
1 'polypeptide(L)' 'MILNEDYRDILLALNAEQVDFILIGAYALAAHGYPRATMDIDIWVMPSPENADAVIRALTRFGSPLHDLNVEDLLNDDT' A
#
# COMPACT_ATOMS: atom_id res chain seq x y z
N MET A 1 -17.44 -6.83 0.26
CA MET A 1 -16.75 -5.67 0.84
C MET A 1 -16.84 -4.54 -0.18
N ILE A 2 -17.36 -3.38 0.21
CA ILE A 2 -17.36 -2.20 -0.66
C ILE A 2 -16.13 -1.38 -0.24
N LEU A 3 -15.11 -1.34 -1.08
CA LEU A 3 -14.00 -0.39 -0.94
C LEU A 3 -14.49 0.99 -1.39
N ASN A 4 -14.05 2.05 -0.71
CA ASN A 4 -14.20 3.38 -1.28
C ASN A 4 -13.32 3.51 -2.54
N GLU A 5 -13.54 4.56 -3.32
CA GLU A 5 -12.85 4.74 -4.60
C GLU A 5 -11.35 4.93 -4.42
N ASP A 6 -10.94 5.74 -3.44
CA ASP A 6 -9.52 6.00 -3.15
C ASP A 6 -8.75 4.72 -2.81
N TYR A 7 -9.32 3.83 -1.97
CA TYR A 7 -8.67 2.56 -1.60
C TYR A 7 -8.57 1.61 -2.78
N ARG A 8 -9.57 1.58 -3.67
CA ARG A 8 -9.47 0.80 -4.89
C ARG A 8 -8.38 1.37 -5.80
N ASP A 9 -8.31 2.69 -5.92
CA ASP A 9 -7.43 3.35 -6.88
C ASP A 9 -5.96 3.28 -6.46
N ILE A 10 -5.63 3.33 -5.16
CA ILE A 10 -4.26 3.07 -4.68
C ILE A 10 -3.83 1.62 -4.93
N LEU A 11 -4.71 0.64 -4.69
CA LEU A 11 -4.41 -0.77 -4.96
C LEU A 11 -4.17 -1.02 -6.46
N LEU A 12 -4.93 -0.35 -7.32
CA LEU A 12 -4.72 -0.38 -8.77
C LEU A 12 -3.40 0.28 -9.18
N ALA A 13 -3.02 1.40 -8.55
CA ALA A 13 -1.76 2.07 -8.82
C ALA A 13 -0.55 1.20 -8.42
N LEU A 14 -0.60 0.58 -7.24
CA LEU A 14 0.43 -0.37 -6.77
C LEU A 14 0.57 -1.56 -7.73
N ASN A 15 -0.56 -2.15 -8.14
CA ASN A 15 -0.56 -3.25 -9.09
C ASN A 15 -0.03 -2.84 -10.48
N ALA A 16 -0.37 -1.63 -10.96
CA ALA A 16 0.07 -1.12 -12.26
C ALA A 16 1.59 -0.88 -12.32
N GLU A 17 2.22 -0.50 -11.21
CA GLU A 17 3.67 -0.33 -11.10
C GLU A 17 4.42 -1.60 -10.69
N GLN A 18 3.70 -2.73 -10.60
CA GLN A 18 4.22 -4.05 -10.23
C GLN A 18 4.86 -4.07 -8.84
N VAL A 19 4.25 -3.40 -7.87
CA VAL A 19 4.68 -3.45 -6.48
C VAL A 19 4.38 -4.84 -5.90
N ASP A 20 5.34 -5.42 -5.21
CA ASP A 20 5.17 -6.59 -4.33
C ASP A 20 4.61 -6.10 -2.98
N PHE A 21 3.29 -6.25 -2.80
CA PHE A 21 2.59 -5.83 -1.59
C PHE A 21 1.55 -6.84 -1.13
N ILE A 22 1.18 -6.76 0.15
CA ILE A 22 0.03 -7.46 0.71
C ILE A 22 -0.86 -6.49 1.47
N LEU A 23 -2.17 -6.72 1.38
CA LEU A 23 -3.15 -6.04 2.21
C LEU A 23 -3.13 -6.66 3.61
N ILE A 24 -2.97 -5.82 4.64
CA ILE A 24 -2.97 -6.25 6.04
C ILE A 24 -4.09 -5.52 6.82
N GLY A 25 -4.09 -5.66 8.15
CA GLY A 25 -5.00 -4.90 9.01
C GLY A 25 -6.48 -5.28 8.87
N ALA A 26 -7.37 -4.32 9.17
CA ALA A 26 -8.81 -4.56 9.25
C ALA A 26 -9.44 -5.02 7.94
N TYR A 27 -8.96 -4.51 6.81
CA TYR A 27 -9.47 -4.89 5.49
C TYR A 27 -9.11 -6.35 5.16
N ALA A 28 -7.91 -6.81 5.53
CA ALA A 28 -7.55 -8.22 5.43
C ALA A 28 -8.44 -9.10 6.33
N LEU A 29 -8.66 -8.70 7.60
CA LEU A 29 -9.54 -9.43 8.52
C LEU A 29 -10.99 -9.50 7.99
N ALA A 30 -11.50 -8.41 7.44
CA ALA A 30 -12.84 -8.36 6.85
C ALA A 30 -12.97 -9.32 5.64
N ALA A 31 -11.93 -9.43 4.81
CA ALA A 31 -11.89 -10.41 3.72
C ALA A 31 -11.94 -11.87 4.22
N HIS A 32 -11.46 -12.12 5.44
CA HIS A 32 -11.52 -13.42 6.12
C HIS A 32 -12.71 -13.59 7.08
N GLY A 33 -13.72 -12.71 7.02
CA GLY A 33 -14.96 -12.84 7.79
C GLY A 33 -14.94 -12.25 9.21
N TYR A 34 -13.89 -11.51 9.57
CA TYR A 34 -13.74 -10.86 10.87
C TYR A 34 -13.70 -9.32 10.72
N PRO A 35 -14.83 -8.66 10.42
CA PRO A 35 -14.84 -7.21 10.22
C PRO A 35 -14.45 -6.47 11.51
N ARG A 36 -13.49 -5.56 11.39
CA ARG A 36 -13.06 -4.61 12.45
C ARG A 36 -13.22 -3.19 11.92
N ALA A 37 -13.76 -2.29 12.74
CA ALA A 37 -13.83 -0.87 12.37
C ALA A 37 -12.41 -0.29 12.24
N THR A 38 -12.17 0.49 11.19
CA THR A 38 -10.90 1.17 10.88
C THR A 38 -11.21 2.42 10.06
N MET A 39 -10.29 3.38 10.03
CA MET A 39 -10.42 4.63 9.25
C MET A 39 -9.39 4.76 8.13
N ASP A 40 -8.57 3.72 7.97
CA ASP A 40 -7.38 3.63 7.14
C ASP A 40 -7.32 2.29 6.42
N ILE A 41 -6.37 2.18 5.49
CA ILE A 41 -6.02 0.94 4.83
C ILE A 41 -4.53 0.69 5.05
N ASP A 42 -4.21 -0.51 5.51
CA ASP A 42 -2.85 -0.90 5.83
C ASP A 42 -2.29 -1.80 4.71
N ILE A 43 -1.16 -1.39 4.12
CA ILE A 43 -0.51 -2.10 3.03
C ILE A 43 0.94 -2.33 3.43
N TRP A 44 1.36 -3.58 3.47
CA TRP A 44 2.77 -3.94 3.62
C TRP A 44 3.41 -4.10 2.24
N VAL A 45 4.62 -3.60 2.06
CA VAL A 45 5.40 -3.69 0.82
C VAL A 45 6.70 -4.43 1.10
N MET A 46 7.14 -5.27 0.17
CA MET A 46 8.40 -6.01 0.33
C MET A 46 9.61 -5.05 0.37
N PRO A 47 10.48 -5.14 1.38
CA PRO A 47 11.64 -4.27 1.48
C PRO A 47 12.74 -4.72 0.52
N SER A 48 12.72 -4.17 -0.69
CA SER A 48 13.80 -4.32 -1.67
C SER A 48 14.00 -3.02 -2.46
N PRO A 49 15.22 -2.77 -2.98
CA PRO A 49 15.48 -1.57 -3.78
C PRO A 49 14.50 -1.42 -4.95
N GLU A 50 14.28 -2.50 -5.71
CA GLU A 50 13.42 -2.48 -6.89
C GLU A 50 11.95 -2.22 -6.53
N ASN A 51 11.50 -2.79 -5.42
CA ASN A 51 10.11 -2.62 -4.98
C ASN A 51 9.88 -1.24 -4.35
N ALA A 52 10.84 -0.72 -3.59
CA ALA A 52 10.79 0.62 -3.03
C ALA A 52 10.67 1.68 -4.15
N ASP A 53 11.45 1.56 -5.22
CA ASP A 53 11.30 2.40 -6.42
C ASP A 53 9.90 2.27 -7.05
N ALA A 54 9.34 1.06 -7.10
CA ALA A 54 8.00 0.82 -7.63
C ALA A 54 6.92 1.48 -6.76
N VAL A 55 7.06 1.43 -5.43
CA VAL A 55 6.15 2.09 -4.48
C VAL A 55 6.16 3.60 -4.70
N ILE A 56 7.34 4.22 -4.83
CA ILE A 56 7.45 5.67 -5.07
C ILE A 56 6.75 6.06 -6.38
N ARG A 57 6.92 5.28 -7.46
CA ARG A 57 6.19 5.50 -8.73
C ARG A 57 4.69 5.35 -8.56
N ALA A 58 4.23 4.32 -7.83
CA ALA A 58 2.82 4.07 -7.60
C ALA A 58 2.14 5.20 -6.81
N LEU A 59 2.79 5.67 -5.74
CA LEU A 59 2.32 6.79 -4.93
C LEU A 59 2.28 8.09 -5.75
N THR A 60 3.30 8.32 -6.58
CA THR A 60 3.34 9.46 -7.51
C THR A 60 2.19 9.40 -8.51
N ARG A 61 1.94 8.22 -9.09
CA ARG A 61 0.86 7.99 -10.06
C ARG A 61 -0.53 8.14 -9.45
N PHE A 62 -0.71 7.69 -8.21
CA PHE A 62 -1.93 7.88 -7.45
C PHE A 62 -2.18 9.36 -7.11
N GLY A 63 -1.12 10.17 -7.07
CA GLY A 63 -1.19 11.59 -6.70
C GLY A 63 -1.00 11.83 -5.20
N SER A 64 -0.41 10.88 -4.47
CA SER A 64 -0.06 11.06 -3.07
C SER A 64 1.09 12.07 -2.93
N PRO A 65 1.01 13.05 -2.02
CA PRO A 65 2.14 13.90 -1.71
C PRO A 65 3.20 13.08 -0.95
N LEU A 66 4.37 12.88 -1.57
CA LEU A 66 5.45 12.07 -1.00
C LEU A 66 6.11 12.69 0.24
N HIS A 67 6.03 14.01 0.41
CA HIS A 67 6.72 14.74 1.49
C HIS A 67 8.21 14.33 1.55
N ASP A 68 8.67 13.77 2.67
CA ASP A 68 10.06 13.35 2.89
C ASP A 68 10.28 11.84 2.62
N LEU A 69 9.25 11.12 2.17
CA LEU A 69 9.35 9.70 1.86
C LEU A 69 10.29 9.47 0.67
N ASN A 70 11.32 8.67 0.91
CA ASN A 70 12.30 8.26 -0.08
C ASN A 70 12.42 6.73 -0.15
N VAL A 71 13.27 6.24 -1.05
CA VAL A 71 13.46 4.81 -1.29
C VAL A 71 14.04 4.13 -0.05
N GLU A 72 14.96 4.80 0.64
CA GLU A 72 15.69 4.28 1.79
C GLU A 72 14.77 4.00 2.99
N ASP A 73 13.67 4.74 3.12
CA ASP A 73 12.64 4.49 4.13
C ASP A 73 11.93 3.14 3.94
N LEU A 74 11.98 2.57 2.73
CA LEU A 74 11.25 1.36 2.33
C LEU A 74 12.15 0.11 2.23
N LEU A 75 13.42 0.20 2.65
CA LEU A 75 14.39 -0.90 2.54
C LEU A 75 14.50 -1.78 3.79
N ASN A 76 13.88 -1.37 4.90
CA ASN A 76 14.00 -2.07 6.18
C ASN A 76 12.71 -2.84 6.49
N ASP A 77 12.86 -4.06 7.00
CA ASP A 77 11.75 -4.94 7.39
C ASP A 77 11.25 -4.64 8.83
N ASP A 78 11.85 -3.65 9.51
CA ASP A 78 11.68 -3.36 10.94
C ASP A 78 10.52 -2.38 11.24
N THR A 79 9.58 -2.21 10.32
CA THR A 79 8.38 -1.35 10.49
C THR A 79 7.09 -2.14 10.62
#